data_AF-A0A2W6B7E8-F1
#
_entry.id   AF-A0A2W6B7E8-F1
#
_cell.length_a   1.000
_cell.length_b   1.000
_cell.length_c   1.000
_cell.angle_alpha   90.00
_cell.angle_beta   90.00
_cell.angle_gamma   90.00
#
_symmetry.space_group_name_H-M   'P 1'
#
loop_
_entity.id
_entity.type
_entity.pdbx_description
1 polymer ?
#
loop_
_entity_poly.entity_id
_entity_poly.type
_entity_poly.pdbx_seq_one_letter_code
_entity_poly.pdbx_strand_id
1 'polypeptide(L)' 'MPEKFDKFTERARKVLNLAQEEAHRFNHNYIGTEHILLGLVREGDGVAARVLANLNVELHKVRSAVE' A
#
# COMPACT_ATOMS: atom_id res chain seq x y z
N MET A 1 14.07 13.46 -8.69
CA MET A 1 12.90 13.31 -9.57
C MET A 1 11.89 14.38 -9.16
N PRO A 2 11.64 15.44 -9.95
CA PRO A 2 10.60 16.40 -9.60
C PRO A 2 9.27 15.65 -9.55
N GLU A 3 8.48 15.98 -8.54
CA GLU A 3 7.63 15.08 -7.77
C GLU A 3 6.35 14.67 -8.51
N LYS A 4 6.32 13.44 -9.05
CA LYS A 4 5.16 12.83 -9.73
C LYS A 4 3.90 12.74 -8.84
N PHE A 5 3.99 13.17 -7.59
CA PHE A 5 2.98 13.04 -6.55
C PHE A 5 2.72 14.33 -5.75
N ASP A 6 3.11 15.51 -6.25
CA ASP A 6 2.86 16.80 -5.59
C ASP A 6 1.38 17.09 -5.28
N LYS A 7 0.49 16.50 -6.08
CA LYS A 7 -0.96 16.63 -5.91
C LYS A 7 -1.54 15.69 -4.85
N PHE A 8 -0.74 14.76 -4.32
CA PHE A 8 -1.15 13.83 -3.29
C PHE A 8 -0.79 14.35 -1.91
N THR A 9 -1.63 13.99 -0.94
CA THR A 9 -1.32 14.21 0.48
C THR A 9 -0.06 13.43 0.86
N GLU A 10 0.63 13.88 1.91
CA GLU A 10 1.79 13.17 2.49
C GLU A 10 1.47 11.68 2.75
N ARG A 11 0.26 11.39 3.25
CA ARG A 11 -0.20 10.02 3.49
C ARG A 11 -0.34 9.22 2.20
N ALA A 12 -0.93 9.80 1.15
CA ALA A 12 -1.04 9.11 -0.13
C ALA A 12 0.34 8.85 -0.77
N ARG A 13 1.29 9.77 -0.62
CA ARG A 13 2.69 9.54 -1.01
C ARG A 13 3.33 8.40 -0.22
N LYS A 14 3.12 8.35 1.09
CA LYS A 14 3.57 7.24 1.95
C LYS A 14 3.01 5.88 1.49
N VAL A 15 1.71 5.81 1.17
CA VAL A 15 1.06 4.59 0.66
C VAL A 15 1.74 4.10 -0.63
N LEU A 16 2.03 4.99 -1.57
CA LEU A 16 2.67 4.64 -2.83
C LEU A 16 4.11 4.13 -2.64
N ASN A 17 4.86 4.73 -1.71
CA ASN A 17 6.18 4.24 -1.34
C ASN A 17 6.11 2.84 -0.71
N LEU A 18 5.16 2.61 0.21
CA LEU A 18 4.93 1.30 0.80
C LEU A 18 4.53 0.26 -0.24
N ALA A 19 3.69 0.61 -1.21
CA ALA A 19 3.31 -0.26 -2.31
C ALA A 19 4.53 -0.65 -3.17
N GLN A 20 5.42 0.31 -3.45
CA GLN A 20 6.66 0.04 -4.17
C GLN A 20 7.58 -0.93 -3.41
N GLU A 21 7.67 -0.80 -2.08
CA GLU A 21 8.42 -1.74 -1.23
C GLU A 21 7.84 -3.15 -1.27
N GLU A 22 6.50 -3.29 -1.24
CA GLU A 22 5.87 -4.62 -1.32
C GLU A 22 6.06 -5.26 -2.71
N ALA A 23 5.95 -4.49 -3.80
CA ALA A 23 6.25 -4.99 -5.13
C ALA A 23 7.69 -5.51 -5.25
N HIS A 24 8.64 -4.77 -4.66
CA HIS A 24 10.03 -5.21 -4.61
C HIS A 24 10.20 -6.48 -3.76
N ARG A 25 9.49 -6.59 -2.64
CA ARG A 25 9.51 -7.77 -1.76
C ARG A 25 9.04 -9.04 -2.47
N PHE A 26 8.06 -8.93 -3.38
CA PHE A 26 7.55 -10.04 -4.19
C PHE A 26 8.32 -10.23 -5.52
N ASN A 27 9.40 -9.49 -5.77
CA ASN A 27 10.12 -9.46 -7.06
C ASN A 27 9.21 -9.15 -8.26
N HIS A 28 8.15 -8.36 -8.05
CA HIS A 28 7.29 -7.87 -9.11
C HIS A 28 7.88 -6.62 -9.76
N ASN A 29 7.95 -6.60 -11.09
CA ASN A 29 8.55 -5.51 -11.87
C ASN A 29 7.62 -4.28 -12.02
N TYR A 30 6.42 -4.34 -11.47
CA TYR A 30 5.43 -3.25 -11.53
C TYR A 30 4.59 -3.20 -10.25
N ILE A 31 4.04 -2.01 -9.97
CA ILE A 31 3.10 -1.82 -8.87
C ILE A 31 1.69 -2.15 -9.37
N GLY A 32 1.23 -3.37 -9.13
CA GLY A 32 -0.18 -3.76 -9.29
C GLY A 32 -1.10 -3.23 -8.17
N THR A 33 -2.41 -3.41 -8.35
CA THR A 33 -3.45 -2.98 -7.39
C THR A 33 -3.31 -3.64 -6.02
N GLU A 34 -2.80 -4.85 -5.98
CA GLU A 34 -2.51 -5.65 -4.80
C GLU A 34 -1.43 -4.99 -3.92
N HIS A 35 -0.41 -4.39 -4.53
CA HIS A 35 0.62 -3.66 -3.80
C HIS A 35 0.10 -2.33 -3.25
N ILE A 36 -0.81 -1.67 -3.98
CA ILE A 36 -1.50 -0.48 -3.48
C ILE A 36 -2.35 -0.82 -2.26
N LEU A 37 -3.10 -1.92 -2.31
CA LEU A 37 -3.85 -2.44 -1.17
C LEU A 37 -2.93 -2.70 0.02
N LEU A 38 -1.80 -3.39 -0.19
CA LEU A 38 -0.82 -3.63 0.87
C LEU A 38 -0.25 -2.32 1.44
N GLY A 39 0.03 -1.33 0.59
CA GLY A 39 0.46 0.00 1.02
C GLY A 39 -0.58 0.71 1.88
N LEU A 40 -1.88 0.60 1.54
CA LEU A 40 -2.98 1.17 2.32
C LEU A 40 -3.14 0.48 3.67
N VAL A 41 -3.05 -0.85 3.73
CA VAL A 41 -3.13 -1.61 4.99
C VAL A 41 -1.92 -1.33 5.87
N ARG A 42 -0.71 -1.23 5.29
CA ARG A 42 0.55 -1.03 6.00
C ARG A 42 0.74 0.41 6.50
N GLU A 43 0.08 1.40 5.90
CA GLU A 43 0.16 2.79 6.35
C GLU A 43 -0.43 3.00 7.75
N GLY A 44 -1.44 2.20 8.13
CA GLY A 44 -1.92 1.99 9.50
C GLY A 44 -2.83 3.07 10.09
N ASP A 45 -2.62 4.34 9.75
CA ASP A 45 -3.24 5.47 10.46
C ASP A 45 -4.33 6.22 9.66
N GLY A 46 -4.39 5.99 8.35
CA GLY A 46 -5.31 6.65 7.43
C GLY A 46 -6.74 6.10 7.45
N VAL A 47 -7.66 6.85 6.83
CA VAL A 47 -9.07 6.43 6.69
C VAL A 47 -9.18 5.08 5.98
N ALA A 48 -8.37 4.85 4.94
CA ALA A 48 -8.34 3.57 4.23
C ALA A 48 -7.89 2.42 5.14
N ALA A 49 -6.82 2.59 5.92
CA ALA A 49 -6.33 1.57 6.86
C ALA A 49 -7.41 1.21 7.89
N ARG A 50 -8.13 2.21 8.42
CA ARG A 50 -9.23 2.01 9.37
C ARG A 50 -10.41 1.27 8.74
N VAL A 51 -10.82 1.63 7.52
CA VAL A 51 -11.90 0.94 6.80
C VAL A 51 -11.52 -0.52 6.55
N LEU A 52 -10.29 -0.78 6.11
CA LEU A 52 -9.79 -2.12 5.86
C LEU A 52 -9.71 -2.96 7.15
N ALA A 53 -9.25 -2.37 8.25
CA ALA A 53 -9.24 -3.01 9.57
C ALA A 53 -10.67 -3.37 10.05
N ASN A 54 -11.64 -2.48 9.85
CA ASN A 54 -13.05 -2.73 10.16
C ASN A 54 -13.66 -3.86 9.32
N LEU A 55 -13.10 -4.12 8.13
CA LEU A 55 -13.47 -5.25 7.26
C LEU A 55 -12.63 -6.51 7.55
N ASN A 56 -11.86 -6.54 8.64
CA ASN A 56 -10.93 -7.61 9.01
C ASN A 56 -9.87 -7.93 7.95
N VAL A 57 -9.56 -6.94 7.10
CA VAL A 57 -8.46 -6.99 6.13
C VAL A 57 -7.17 -6.63 6.83
N GLU A 58 -6.38 -7.65 7.14
CA GLU A 58 -5.13 -7.53 7.89
C GLU A 58 -3.93 -7.73 6.98
N LEU A 59 -2.82 -7.05 7.28
CA LEU A 59 -1.63 -7.04 6.44
C LEU A 59 -1.12 -8.45 6.12
N HIS A 60 -1.15 -9.35 7.10
CA HIS A 60 -0.69 -10.72 6.92
C HIS A 60 -1.58 -11.50 5.95
N LYS A 61 -2.92 -11.35 6.04
CA LYS A 61 -3.87 -12.03 5.15
C LYS A 61 -3.70 -11.57 3.70
N VAL A 62 -3.52 -10.26 3.50
CA VAL A 62 -3.31 -9.71 2.16
C VAL A 62 -1.99 -10.18 1.58
N ARG A 63 -0.90 -10.20 2.38
CA ARG A 63 0.41 -10.69 1.91
C ARG A 63 0.36 -12.16 1.48
N SER A 64 -0.25 -13.03 2.29
CA SER A 64 -0.40 -14.45 1.95
C SER A 64 -1.27 -14.71 0.71
N ALA A 65 -2.11 -13.75 0.30
CA ALA A 65 -2.92 -13.86 -0.91
C ALA A 65 -2.22 -13.36 -2.18
N VAL A 66 -1.09 -12.66 -2.03
CA VAL A 66 -0.28 -12.11 -3.14
C VAL A 66 0.90 -13.03 -3.48
N GLU A 67 1.31 -13.90 -2.54
CA GLU A 67 2.30 -14.97 -2.72
C GLU A 67 1.91 -15.99 -3.82
#